data_AF-A0A428Q4C2-F1
#
_entry.id   AF-A0A428Q4C2-F1
#
_cell.length_a   1.000
_cell.length_b   1.000
_cell.length_c   1.000
_cell.angle_alpha   90.00
_cell.angle_beta   90.00
_cell.angle_gamma   90.00
#
_symmetry.space_group_name_H-M   'P 1'
#
loop_
_entity.id
_entity.type
_entity.pdbx_description
1 polymer ?
#
loop_
_entity_poly.entity_id
_entity_poly.type
_entity_poly.pdbx_seq_one_letter_code
_entity_poly.pdbx_strand_id
1 'polypeptide(L)'
;MVLLTLPQELLLKVVKELHLADVETLAQTFNKRIHATCMPFITKRIAARKHSNRMKECFGTHETHRHLYKVSGDVAEQLGFDGVDEISIPPGPTSVEYLNLNGGLSWLVPLPPQTEQAMMAYHQGPAAKSGRFIDKLIRDAKKLGLELPPGFVTFMRSEELQYRIPSAQAAYFTLAEDGFRKCPDKIDNGLGGYIIRFFVDQQWCWIWNLYIYPGGSAVLGSSDDLNLDPKEAEDLLLEEGMATQEEIDRAKKMGFPLTYPMGNDLVLHSLGFEEFLATTYYEELIFFVMGGEGEVSKGLRDYLDHNYRKKGGGKTKRRRRSKRSKLKRPTKMPQS
;
A
#
# COMPACT_ATOMS: atom_id res chain seq x y z
N MET A 1 25.14 18.23 -22.63
CA MET A 1 25.95 17.59 -23.71
C MET A 1 26.67 16.31 -23.27
N VAL A 2 27.16 16.19 -22.03
CA VAL A 2 27.98 15.04 -21.58
C VAL A 2 27.30 13.66 -21.71
N LEU A 3 25.99 13.54 -21.45
CA LEU A 3 25.29 12.25 -21.55
C LEU A 3 25.23 11.68 -22.98
N LEU A 4 25.24 12.56 -24.00
CA LEU A 4 25.12 12.14 -25.40
C LEU A 4 26.41 11.51 -25.94
N THR A 5 27.55 11.86 -25.34
CA THR A 5 28.87 11.36 -25.74
C THR A 5 29.25 10.06 -25.02
N LEU A 6 28.48 9.63 -24.02
CA LEU A 6 28.75 8.38 -23.32
C LEU A 6 28.50 7.16 -24.23
N PRO A 7 29.32 6.10 -24.15
CA PRO A 7 28.96 4.75 -24.62
C PRO A 7 27.65 4.26 -24.00
N GLN A 8 26.95 3.33 -24.68
CA GLN A 8 25.61 2.90 -24.28
C GLN A 8 25.63 2.23 -22.89
N GLU A 9 26.71 1.53 -22.58
CA GLU A 9 26.95 0.82 -21.34
C GLU A 9 27.11 1.81 -20.17
N LEU A 10 27.81 2.92 -20.40
CA LEU A 10 27.98 3.97 -19.39
C LEU A 10 26.68 4.76 -19.19
N LEU A 11 25.94 5.04 -20.26
CA LEU A 11 24.62 5.65 -20.15
C LEU A 11 23.66 4.74 -19.36
N LEU A 12 23.66 3.44 -19.64
CA LEU A 12 22.85 2.47 -18.92
C LEU A 12 23.23 2.42 -17.43
N LYS A 13 24.53 2.45 -17.10
CA LYS A 13 24.98 2.53 -15.71
C LYS A 13 24.48 3.80 -15.03
N VAL A 14 24.59 4.97 -15.68
CA VAL A 14 24.07 6.22 -15.12
C VAL A 14 22.56 6.12 -14.88
N VAL A 15 21.78 5.65 -15.87
CA VAL A 15 20.32 5.53 -15.74
C VAL A 15 19.91 4.58 -14.60
N LYS A 16 20.67 3.51 -14.36
CA LYS A 16 20.43 2.57 -13.24
C LYS A 16 20.59 3.19 -11.86
N GLU A 17 21.43 4.21 -11.73
CA GLU A 17 21.69 4.90 -10.46
C GLU A 17 20.75 6.11 -10.25
N LEU A 18 19.94 6.45 -11.26
CA LEU A 18 18.98 7.55 -11.15
C LEU A 18 17.70 7.10 -10.46
N HIS A 19 17.12 8.00 -9.67
CA HIS A 19 15.77 7.82 -9.16
C HIS A 19 14.77 7.72 -10.32
N LEU A 20 13.74 6.88 -10.19
CA LEU A 20 12.83 6.57 -11.30
C LEU A 20 12.13 7.80 -11.90
N ALA A 21 11.75 8.77 -11.06
CA ALA A 21 11.23 10.07 -11.51
C ALA A 21 12.23 10.87 -12.38
N ASP A 22 13.53 10.76 -12.12
CA ASP A 22 14.57 11.41 -12.91
C ASP A 22 14.78 10.65 -14.23
N VAL A 23 14.65 9.32 -14.21
CA VAL A 23 14.63 8.49 -15.43
C VAL A 23 13.45 8.86 -16.33
N GLU A 24 12.26 9.12 -15.76
CA GLU A 24 11.11 9.59 -16.52
C GLU A 24 11.36 10.96 -17.16
N THR A 25 11.91 11.90 -16.38
CA THR A 25 12.28 13.23 -16.88
C THR A 25 13.32 13.13 -18.00
N LEU A 26 14.29 12.23 -17.85
CA LEU A 26 15.32 11.96 -18.85
C LEU A 26 14.74 11.30 -20.11
N ALA A 27 13.74 10.42 -19.97
CA ALA A 27 13.05 9.77 -21.08
C ALA A 27 12.20 10.74 -21.91
N GLN A 28 11.78 11.88 -21.33
CA GLN A 28 11.06 12.94 -22.02
C GLN A 28 11.96 13.84 -22.88
N THR A 29 13.28 13.63 -22.84
CA THR A 29 14.19 14.34 -23.75
C THR A 29 13.93 13.93 -25.20
N PHE A 30 14.06 14.87 -26.15
CA PHE A 30 13.89 14.59 -27.59
C PHE A 30 14.98 13.69 -28.21
N ASN A 31 15.85 13.10 -27.40
CA ASN A 31 16.91 12.23 -27.88
C ASN A 31 16.47 10.76 -27.88
N LYS A 32 16.34 10.17 -29.08
CA LYS A 32 15.91 8.78 -29.28
C LYS A 32 16.75 7.74 -28.53
N ARG A 33 18.07 7.95 -28.44
CA ARG A 33 19.00 7.01 -27.78
C ARG A 33 18.81 7.00 -26.26
N ILE A 34 18.72 8.19 -25.67
CA ILE A 34 18.40 8.34 -24.24
C ILE A 34 17.03 7.73 -23.95
N HIS A 35 16.02 8.11 -24.73
CA HIS A 35 14.67 7.57 -24.59
C HIS A 35 14.65 6.03 -24.60
N ALA A 36 15.23 5.41 -25.64
CA ALA A 36 15.31 3.96 -25.74
C ALA A 36 16.06 3.29 -24.57
N THR A 37 17.08 3.97 -24.01
CA THR A 37 17.81 3.47 -22.84
C THR A 37 16.97 3.54 -21.56
N CYS A 38 16.12 4.56 -21.42
CA CYS A 38 15.24 4.73 -20.26
C CYS A 38 14.00 3.82 -20.29
N MET A 39 13.47 3.48 -21.48
CA MET A 39 12.20 2.76 -21.60
C MET A 39 12.08 1.44 -20.81
N PRO A 40 13.10 0.56 -20.75
CA PRO A 40 13.02 -0.66 -19.93
C PRO A 40 12.78 -0.39 -18.44
N PHE A 41 13.23 0.75 -17.92
CA PHE A 41 13.08 1.13 -16.52
C PHE A 41 11.70 1.71 -16.21
N ILE A 42 11.08 2.40 -17.17
CA ILE A 42 9.82 3.14 -16.95
C ILE A 42 8.60 2.46 -17.56
N THR A 43 8.75 1.40 -18.37
CA THR A 43 7.60 0.69 -18.99
C THR A 43 6.57 0.23 -17.95
N LYS A 44 7.03 -0.38 -16.85
CA LYS A 44 6.14 -0.81 -15.76
C LYS A 44 5.39 0.38 -15.13
N ARG A 45 6.09 1.49 -14.91
CA ARG A 45 5.51 2.73 -14.36
C ARG A 45 4.51 3.39 -15.30
N ILE A 46 4.75 3.34 -16.61
CA ILE A 46 3.77 3.81 -17.62
C ILE A 46 2.51 2.96 -17.56
N ALA A 47 2.62 1.64 -17.47
CA ALA A 47 1.47 0.75 -17.31
C ALA A 47 0.74 1.03 -15.99
N ALA A 48 1.46 1.18 -14.88
CA ALA A 48 0.91 1.56 -13.59
C ALA A 48 0.20 2.92 -13.64
N ARG A 49 0.71 3.91 -14.38
CA ARG A 49 0.03 5.21 -14.57
C ARG A 49 -1.28 5.06 -15.36
N LYS A 50 -1.29 4.26 -16.42
CA LYS A 50 -2.53 4.00 -17.18
C LYS A 50 -3.58 3.32 -16.30
N HIS A 51 -3.16 2.31 -15.53
CA HIS A 51 -4.02 1.63 -14.55
C HIS A 51 -4.50 2.60 -13.46
N SER A 52 -3.60 3.43 -12.90
CA SER A 52 -3.92 4.47 -11.92
C SER A 52 -4.96 5.46 -12.44
N ASN A 53 -4.80 5.95 -13.68
CA ASN A 53 -5.76 6.88 -14.27
C ASN A 53 -7.14 6.23 -14.40
N ARG A 54 -7.21 4.98 -14.85
CA ARG A 54 -8.47 4.22 -14.91
C ARG A 54 -9.09 4.04 -13.53
N MET A 55 -8.31 3.65 -12.52
CA MET A 55 -8.83 3.50 -11.16
C MET A 55 -9.28 4.84 -10.58
N LYS A 56 -8.63 5.96 -10.94
CA LYS A 56 -9.06 7.30 -10.54
C LYS A 56 -10.37 7.74 -11.21
N GLU A 57 -10.60 7.33 -12.45
CA GLU A 57 -11.86 7.55 -13.14
C GLU A 57 -13.02 6.81 -12.46
N CYS A 58 -12.75 5.69 -11.78
CA CYS A 58 -13.77 4.90 -11.06
C CYS A 58 -13.95 5.36 -9.61
N PHE A 59 -12.84 5.51 -8.88
CA PHE A 59 -12.84 5.64 -7.41
C PHE A 59 -12.25 6.96 -6.91
N GLY A 60 -12.09 7.95 -7.79
CA GLY A 60 -11.57 9.27 -7.42
C GLY A 60 -10.07 9.32 -7.16
N THR A 61 -9.61 10.36 -6.47
CA THR A 61 -8.17 10.58 -6.26
C THR A 61 -7.57 9.57 -5.30
N HIS A 62 -6.32 9.19 -5.55
CA HIS A 62 -5.54 8.35 -4.66
C HIS A 62 -5.35 9.03 -3.31
N GLU A 63 -5.66 8.35 -2.21
CA GLU A 63 -5.25 8.84 -0.90
C GLU A 63 -3.75 8.64 -0.76
N THR A 64 -3.01 9.75 -0.73
CA THR A 64 -1.60 9.72 -0.36
C THR A 64 -1.54 9.80 1.16
N HIS A 65 -1.16 8.69 1.80
CA HIS A 65 -1.06 8.50 3.25
C HIS A 65 -0.68 9.77 4.01
N ARG A 66 -1.50 10.11 5.01
CA ARG A 66 -1.43 11.37 5.76
C ARG A 66 -0.50 11.37 6.97
N HIS A 67 0.01 10.20 7.37
CA HIS A 67 0.63 10.06 8.69
C HIS A 67 2.07 10.61 8.77
N LEU A 68 2.79 10.71 7.63
CA LEU A 68 4.22 11.05 7.62
C LEU A 68 4.57 12.15 6.62
N TYR A 69 3.79 13.23 6.55
CA TYR A 69 4.07 14.33 5.63
C TYR A 69 5.41 15.03 5.87
N LYS A 70 5.93 14.96 7.10
CA LYS A 70 7.13 15.66 7.49
C LYS A 70 7.79 15.00 8.69
N VAL A 71 9.01 14.50 8.49
CA VAL A 71 9.90 14.05 9.57
C VAL A 71 11.12 14.97 9.60
N SER A 72 11.52 15.40 10.79
CA SER A 72 12.60 16.39 10.99
C SER A 72 13.43 16.09 12.23
N GLY A 73 14.63 16.67 12.29
CA GLY A 73 15.52 16.59 13.45
C GLY A 73 16.04 15.17 13.71
N ASP A 74 16.13 14.81 15.00
CA ASP A 74 16.69 13.53 15.46
C ASP A 74 16.00 12.31 14.83
N VAL A 75 14.72 12.42 14.49
CA VAL A 75 13.95 11.34 13.86
C VAL A 75 14.38 11.12 12.40
N ALA A 76 14.70 12.19 11.67
CA ALA A 76 15.25 12.07 10.33
C ALA A 76 16.65 11.40 10.38
N GLU A 77 17.49 11.78 11.35
CA GLU A 77 18.79 11.13 11.57
C GLU A 77 18.63 9.63 11.91
N GLN A 78 17.66 9.27 12.77
CA GLN A 78 17.34 7.88 13.08
C GLN A 78 16.95 7.07 11.84
N LEU A 79 16.20 7.68 10.92
CA LEU A 79 15.83 7.08 9.64
C LEU A 79 16.99 7.04 8.62
N GLY A 80 18.19 7.55 8.98
CA GLY A 80 19.38 7.56 8.12
C GLY A 80 19.51 8.81 7.24
N PHE A 81 18.74 9.86 7.52
CA PHE A 81 18.79 11.15 6.82
C PHE A 81 19.69 12.15 7.56
N ASP A 82 20.99 11.86 7.62
CA ASP A 82 21.98 12.70 8.28
C ASP A 82 22.00 14.14 7.72
N GLY A 83 21.88 15.13 8.63
CA GLY A 83 22.05 16.55 8.29
C GLY A 83 20.95 17.12 7.40
N VAL A 84 19.77 16.49 7.40
CA VAL A 84 18.59 16.94 6.64
C VAL A 84 17.60 17.59 7.62
N ASP A 85 17.15 18.80 7.30
CA ASP A 85 16.18 19.51 8.13
C ASP A 85 14.77 18.88 8.01
N GLU A 86 14.45 18.36 6.82
CA GLU A 86 13.14 17.80 6.49
C GLU A 86 13.23 16.71 5.40
N ILE A 87 12.54 15.60 5.62
CA ILE A 87 12.20 14.65 4.54
C ILE A 87 10.74 14.78 4.16
N SER A 88 10.47 14.63 2.86
CA SER A 88 9.11 14.71 2.31
C SER A 88 8.86 13.59 1.31
N ILE A 89 7.64 13.06 1.31
CA ILE A 89 7.15 12.12 0.31
C ILE A 89 6.90 12.91 -0.99
N PRO A 90 7.48 12.50 -2.14
CA PRO A 90 7.20 13.15 -3.42
C PRO A 90 5.74 12.90 -3.83
N PRO A 91 5.11 13.82 -4.57
CA PRO A 91 3.77 13.60 -5.08
C PRO A 91 3.76 12.44 -6.09
N GLY A 92 2.76 11.56 -6.01
CA GLY A 92 2.57 10.44 -6.92
C GLY A 92 2.37 9.10 -6.19
N PRO A 93 2.28 7.99 -6.94
CA PRO A 93 2.24 6.66 -6.35
C PRO A 93 3.60 6.33 -5.72
N THR A 94 3.57 5.52 -4.66
CA THR A 94 4.77 4.98 -4.02
C THR A 94 5.56 4.15 -5.03
N SER A 95 6.86 4.37 -5.09
CA SER A 95 7.76 3.57 -5.90
C SER A 95 8.12 2.30 -5.14
N VAL A 96 7.54 1.18 -5.57
CA VAL A 96 7.84 -0.17 -5.05
C VAL A 96 8.34 -1.10 -6.17
N GLU A 97 8.60 -0.57 -7.36
CA GLU A 97 8.99 -1.36 -8.54
C GLU A 97 10.39 -1.99 -8.42
N TYR A 98 11.20 -1.50 -7.47
CA TYR A 98 12.49 -2.10 -7.11
C TYR A 98 12.30 -3.41 -6.29
N LEU A 99 11.11 -3.61 -5.71
CA LEU A 99 10.73 -4.86 -5.08
C LEU A 99 10.30 -5.87 -6.15
N ASN A 100 10.60 -7.14 -5.91
CA ASN A 100 10.12 -8.23 -6.75
C ASN A 100 8.67 -8.58 -6.38
N LEU A 101 7.71 -7.84 -6.95
CA LEU A 101 6.27 -8.04 -6.75
C LEU A 101 5.73 -9.15 -7.66
N ASN A 102 6.15 -10.38 -7.40
CA ASN A 102 5.82 -11.57 -8.19
C ASN A 102 4.98 -12.60 -7.41
N GLY A 103 4.43 -12.21 -6.26
CA GLY A 103 3.68 -13.06 -5.35
C GLY A 103 4.50 -13.94 -4.42
N GLY A 104 5.84 -13.95 -4.54
CA GLY A 104 6.73 -14.68 -3.63
C GLY A 104 6.97 -13.98 -2.30
N LEU A 105 6.72 -12.67 -2.21
CA LEU A 105 6.80 -11.86 -0.99
C LEU A 105 8.14 -11.97 -0.24
N SER A 106 9.24 -12.24 -0.95
CA SER A 106 10.57 -12.41 -0.35
C SER A 106 11.13 -11.13 0.29
N TRP A 107 10.55 -9.98 -0.05
CA TRP A 107 10.88 -8.68 0.54
C TRP A 107 10.22 -8.47 1.92
N LEU A 108 9.16 -9.22 2.24
CA LEU A 108 8.45 -9.17 3.51
C LEU A 108 9.20 -10.02 4.55
N VAL A 109 10.30 -9.49 5.08
CA VAL A 109 11.15 -10.18 6.05
C VAL A 109 10.53 -10.16 7.47
N PRO A 110 10.91 -11.11 8.35
CA PRO A 110 10.51 -11.07 9.75
C PRO A 110 10.83 -9.73 10.42
N LEU A 111 10.01 -9.34 11.39
CA LEU A 111 10.22 -8.10 12.13
C LEU A 111 11.50 -8.15 12.98
N PRO A 112 12.17 -7.02 13.21
CA PRO A 112 13.20 -6.92 14.23
C PRO A 112 12.61 -7.30 15.61
N PRO A 113 13.34 -8.02 16.49
CA PRO A 113 12.81 -8.49 17.77
C PRO A 113 12.22 -7.38 18.65
N GLN A 114 12.80 -6.18 18.61
CA GLN A 114 12.30 -5.03 19.35
C GLN A 114 10.93 -4.57 18.85
N THR A 115 10.76 -4.50 17.52
CA THR A 115 9.48 -4.13 16.90
C THR A 115 8.45 -5.21 17.10
N GLU A 116 8.83 -6.48 16.96
CA GLU A 116 7.95 -7.62 17.27
C GLU A 116 7.44 -7.56 18.71
N GLN A 117 8.33 -7.28 19.68
CA GLN A 117 7.96 -7.11 21.09
C GLN A 117 7.01 -5.93 21.31
N ALA A 118 7.26 -4.79 20.67
CA ALA A 118 6.39 -3.62 20.76
C ALA A 118 5.01 -3.89 20.13
N MET A 119 4.98 -4.64 19.03
CA MET A 119 3.78 -5.01 18.30
C MET A 119 2.84 -5.92 19.09
N MET A 120 3.35 -6.69 20.06
CA MET A 120 2.53 -7.62 20.87
C MET A 120 1.32 -6.95 21.53
N ALA A 121 1.41 -5.67 21.91
CA ALA A 121 0.30 -4.92 22.49
C ALA A 121 -0.81 -4.56 21.48
N TYR A 122 -0.48 -4.59 20.19
CA TYR A 122 -1.35 -4.22 19.07
C TYR A 122 -1.90 -5.44 18.32
N HIS A 123 -1.49 -6.66 18.69
CA HIS A 123 -2.06 -7.89 18.12
C HIS A 123 -3.51 -8.05 18.53
N GLN A 124 -4.41 -7.56 17.70
CA GLN A 124 -5.85 -7.76 17.85
C GLN A 124 -6.33 -8.77 16.81
N GLY A 125 -7.07 -9.78 17.27
CA GLY A 125 -7.68 -10.79 16.42
C GLY A 125 -6.76 -11.94 15.99
N PRO A 126 -7.34 -13.09 15.60
CA PRO A 126 -6.58 -14.14 14.94
C PRO A 126 -6.16 -13.64 13.56
N ALA A 127 -5.05 -14.18 13.02
CA ALA A 127 -4.80 -14.14 11.58
C ALA A 127 -6.05 -14.58 10.80
N ALA A 128 -6.15 -14.23 9.52
CA ALA A 128 -7.25 -14.62 8.62
C ALA A 128 -7.33 -16.15 8.50
N LYS A 129 -7.85 -16.81 9.53
CA LYS A 129 -7.87 -18.25 9.70
C LYS A 129 -9.06 -18.76 8.92
N SER A 130 -8.84 -19.08 7.66
CA SER A 130 -9.02 -20.46 7.21
C SER A 130 -8.67 -20.64 5.73
N GLY A 131 -7.88 -21.67 5.43
CA GLY A 131 -7.58 -22.08 4.06
C GLY A 131 -8.84 -22.27 3.19
N ARG A 132 -9.97 -22.65 3.80
CA ARG A 132 -11.27 -22.78 3.10
C ARG A 132 -11.74 -21.49 2.44
N PHE A 133 -11.51 -20.31 3.04
CA PHE A 133 -11.99 -19.05 2.49
C PHE A 133 -11.19 -18.64 1.27
N ILE A 134 -9.85 -18.71 1.36
CA ILE A 134 -9.00 -18.43 0.19
C ILE A 134 -9.21 -19.48 -0.92
N ASP A 135 -9.43 -20.75 -0.58
CA ASP A 135 -9.79 -21.79 -1.56
C ASP A 135 -11.14 -21.51 -2.25
N LYS A 136 -12.14 -21.02 -1.50
CA LYS A 136 -13.41 -20.56 -2.05
C LYS A 136 -13.19 -19.40 -3.02
N LEU A 137 -12.45 -18.37 -2.62
CA LEU A 137 -12.14 -17.22 -3.48
C LEU A 137 -11.43 -17.63 -4.78
N ILE A 138 -10.48 -18.58 -4.71
CA ILE A 138 -9.81 -19.08 -5.92
C ILE A 138 -10.80 -19.77 -6.87
N ARG A 139 -11.71 -20.60 -6.33
CA ARG A 139 -12.74 -21.26 -7.14
C ARG A 139 -13.72 -20.26 -7.74
N ASP A 140 -14.16 -19.29 -6.97
CA ASP A 140 -15.09 -18.25 -7.40
C ASP A 140 -14.46 -17.35 -8.47
N ALA A 141 -13.20 -16.94 -8.28
CA ALA A 141 -12.45 -16.18 -9.28
C ALA A 141 -12.36 -16.95 -10.60
N LYS A 142 -12.05 -18.25 -10.55
CA LYS A 142 -12.03 -19.11 -11.74
C LYS A 142 -13.40 -19.19 -12.44
N LYS A 143 -14.50 -19.31 -11.68
CA LYS A 143 -15.87 -19.30 -12.21
C LYS A 143 -16.18 -17.98 -12.93
N LEU A 144 -15.64 -16.88 -12.44
CA LEU A 144 -15.81 -15.53 -12.98
C LEU A 144 -14.83 -15.19 -14.12
N GLY A 145 -13.85 -16.05 -14.41
CA GLY A 145 -12.79 -15.74 -15.37
C GLY A 145 -11.83 -14.65 -14.88
N LEU A 146 -11.70 -14.50 -13.55
CA LEU A 146 -10.82 -13.55 -12.89
C LEU A 146 -9.56 -14.24 -12.35
N GLU A 147 -8.51 -13.47 -12.18
CA GLU A 147 -7.27 -13.91 -11.52
C GLU A 147 -7.09 -13.16 -10.21
N LEU A 148 -6.94 -13.90 -9.10
CA LEU A 148 -6.51 -13.31 -7.84
C LEU A 148 -5.03 -12.91 -7.94
N PRO A 149 -4.60 -11.78 -7.36
CA PRO A 149 -3.19 -11.44 -7.29
C PRO A 149 -2.39 -12.57 -6.61
N PRO A 150 -1.30 -13.07 -7.22
CA PRO A 150 -0.52 -14.15 -6.65
C PRO A 150 -0.04 -13.87 -5.22
N GLY A 151 0.44 -12.64 -4.95
CA GLY A 151 0.82 -12.21 -3.60
C GLY A 151 -0.33 -12.24 -2.59
N PHE A 152 -1.56 -11.93 -3.01
CA PHE A 152 -2.74 -12.04 -2.15
C PHE A 152 -2.98 -13.48 -1.72
N VAL A 153 -2.90 -14.43 -2.66
CA VAL A 153 -3.07 -15.85 -2.37
C VAL A 153 -1.97 -16.37 -1.45
N THR A 154 -0.70 -16.05 -1.75
CA THR A 154 0.44 -16.45 -0.90
C THR A 154 0.29 -15.91 0.51
N PHE A 155 -0.03 -14.61 0.64
CA PHE A 155 -0.15 -13.94 1.93
C PHE A 155 -1.32 -14.46 2.76
N MET A 156 -2.51 -14.58 2.17
CA MET A 156 -3.71 -15.01 2.88
C MET A 156 -3.65 -16.48 3.32
N ARG A 157 -2.75 -17.28 2.73
CA ARG A 157 -2.47 -18.66 3.16
C ARG A 157 -1.48 -18.77 4.33
N SER A 158 -0.74 -17.71 4.63
CA SER A 158 0.35 -17.76 5.60
C SER A 158 0.07 -16.85 6.78
N GLU A 159 -0.33 -17.47 7.90
CA GLU A 159 -0.41 -16.82 9.21
C GLU A 159 0.94 -16.17 9.58
N GLU A 160 2.05 -16.83 9.27
CA GLU A 160 3.39 -16.29 9.50
C GLU A 160 3.62 -14.98 8.74
N LEU A 161 3.24 -14.89 7.46
CA LEU A 161 3.39 -13.65 6.69
C LEU A 161 2.47 -12.54 7.21
N GLN A 162 1.27 -12.88 7.66
CA GLN A 162 0.33 -11.91 8.24
C GLN A 162 0.89 -11.27 9.51
N TYR A 163 1.53 -12.06 10.38
CA TYR A 163 2.20 -11.55 11.58
C TYR A 163 3.49 -10.77 11.30
N ARG A 164 3.97 -10.70 10.05
CA ARG A 164 5.10 -9.82 9.69
C ARG A 164 4.67 -8.38 9.45
N ILE A 165 3.39 -8.09 9.32
CA ILE A 165 2.90 -6.73 9.07
C ILE A 165 2.75 -6.00 10.41
N PRO A 166 3.58 -4.97 10.70
CA PRO A 166 3.38 -4.13 11.86
C PRO A 166 2.12 -3.29 11.70
N SER A 167 1.49 -2.97 12.82
CA SER A 167 0.22 -2.25 12.83
C SER A 167 0.07 -1.40 14.10
N ALA A 168 0.44 -0.13 14.02
CA ALA A 168 0.26 0.84 15.09
C ALA A 168 -1.22 1.15 15.37
N GLN A 169 -2.09 0.86 14.38
CA GLN A 169 -3.54 1.02 14.48
C GLN A 169 -4.24 -0.24 14.98
N ALA A 170 -3.48 -1.29 15.32
CA ALA A 170 -4.01 -2.61 15.66
C ALA A 170 -4.98 -3.19 14.60
N ALA A 171 -4.80 -2.80 13.34
CA ALA A 171 -5.48 -3.38 12.19
C ALA A 171 -4.99 -4.82 11.93
N TYR A 172 -5.89 -5.65 11.44
CA TYR A 172 -5.68 -7.09 11.27
C TYR A 172 -6.35 -7.63 10.00
N PHE A 173 -5.83 -8.76 9.51
CA PHE A 173 -6.29 -9.38 8.28
C PHE A 173 -7.48 -10.30 8.53
N THR A 174 -8.53 -10.15 7.74
CA THR A 174 -9.74 -10.96 7.81
C THR A 174 -10.44 -11.03 6.46
N LEU A 175 -10.85 -12.22 6.04
CA LEU A 175 -11.61 -12.42 4.80
C LEU A 175 -13.11 -12.48 5.13
N ALA A 176 -13.93 -11.81 4.33
CA ALA A 176 -15.38 -11.96 4.42
C ALA A 176 -15.82 -13.39 4.04
N GLU A 177 -16.74 -13.98 4.82
CA GLU A 177 -17.11 -15.40 4.69
C GLU A 177 -17.94 -15.70 3.42
N ASP A 178 -18.75 -14.74 3.02
CA ASP A 178 -19.56 -14.70 1.81
C ASP A 178 -18.72 -14.52 0.53
N GLY A 179 -17.53 -13.91 0.64
CA GLY A 179 -16.50 -13.88 -0.37
C GLY A 179 -16.60 -12.67 -1.30
N PHE A 180 -16.85 -12.89 -2.59
CA PHE A 180 -16.90 -11.82 -3.58
C PHE A 180 -18.25 -11.07 -3.54
N ARG A 181 -18.17 -9.74 -3.59
CA ARG A 181 -19.30 -8.86 -3.91
C ARG A 181 -19.11 -8.22 -5.27
N LYS A 182 -20.15 -8.23 -6.12
CA LYS A 182 -20.07 -7.55 -7.43
C LYS A 182 -20.15 -6.03 -7.18
N CYS A 183 -19.23 -5.28 -7.78
CA CYS A 183 -19.27 -3.83 -7.76
C CYS A 183 -20.38 -3.35 -8.72
N PRO A 184 -21.31 -2.47 -8.32
CA PRO A 184 -22.32 -1.95 -9.24
C PRO A 184 -21.68 -1.18 -10.40
N ASP A 185 -22.28 -1.28 -11.58
CA ASP A 185 -21.71 -0.72 -12.82
C ASP A 185 -21.58 0.82 -12.75
N LYS A 186 -22.43 1.49 -11.96
CA LYS A 186 -22.33 2.94 -11.71
C LYS A 186 -21.10 3.34 -10.92
N ILE A 187 -20.54 2.44 -10.12
CA ILE A 187 -19.38 2.74 -9.25
C ILE A 187 -18.07 2.48 -9.98
N ASP A 188 -17.99 1.39 -10.73
CA ASP A 188 -16.75 1.03 -11.46
C ASP A 188 -16.78 1.32 -12.95
N ASN A 189 -17.73 2.17 -13.40
CA ASN A 189 -17.94 2.52 -14.80
C ASN A 189 -18.13 1.30 -15.71
N GLY A 190 -18.78 0.25 -15.21
CA GLY A 190 -19.07 -0.98 -15.95
C GLY A 190 -17.84 -1.83 -16.23
N LEU A 191 -16.76 -1.69 -15.45
CA LEU A 191 -15.58 -2.56 -15.55
C LEU A 191 -15.89 -4.01 -15.14
N GLY A 192 -17.01 -4.23 -14.46
CA GLY A 192 -17.47 -5.57 -14.11
C GLY A 192 -16.66 -6.21 -12.99
N GLY A 193 -16.09 -5.38 -12.11
CA GLY A 193 -15.21 -5.83 -11.04
C GLY A 193 -15.94 -6.30 -9.79
N TYR A 194 -15.18 -6.92 -8.90
CA TYR A 194 -15.64 -7.52 -7.66
C TYR A 194 -14.76 -7.09 -6.50
N ILE A 195 -15.32 -7.05 -5.31
CA ILE A 195 -14.70 -6.58 -4.08
C ILE A 195 -14.57 -7.73 -3.08
N ILE A 196 -13.46 -7.76 -2.35
CA ILE A 196 -13.18 -8.70 -1.25
C ILE A 196 -12.65 -7.90 -0.06
N ARG A 197 -13.31 -7.91 1.10
CA ARG A 197 -12.70 -7.38 2.32
C ARG A 197 -11.56 -8.28 2.77
N PHE A 198 -10.43 -7.69 3.13
CA PHE A 198 -9.26 -8.47 3.54
C PHE A 198 -8.48 -7.90 4.74
N PHE A 199 -8.68 -6.64 5.12
CA PHE A 199 -7.96 -6.00 6.21
C PHE A 199 -8.84 -4.95 6.86
N VAL A 200 -8.87 -4.87 8.18
CA VAL A 200 -9.75 -4.00 8.95
C VAL A 200 -9.00 -3.40 10.12
N ASP A 201 -9.31 -2.17 10.51
CA ASP A 201 -8.82 -1.66 11.78
C ASP A 201 -9.55 -2.31 12.97
N GLN A 202 -8.99 -2.16 14.18
CA GLN A 202 -9.55 -2.78 15.39
C GLN A 202 -10.96 -2.25 15.76
N GLN A 203 -11.30 -1.02 15.36
CA GLN A 203 -12.55 -0.34 15.67
C GLN A 203 -13.60 -0.54 14.59
N TRP A 204 -13.24 -1.20 13.47
CA TRP A 204 -14.03 -1.32 12.26
C TRP A 204 -14.44 0.03 11.66
N CYS A 205 -13.67 1.10 11.92
CA CYS A 205 -13.95 2.42 11.34
C CYS A 205 -13.24 2.66 9.99
N TRP A 206 -12.36 1.73 9.60
CA TRP A 206 -11.69 1.70 8.33
C TRP A 206 -11.44 0.27 7.87
N ILE A 207 -11.82 0.01 6.63
CA ILE A 207 -11.85 -1.32 6.03
C ILE A 207 -11.16 -1.24 4.68
N TRP A 208 -10.23 -2.15 4.45
CA TRP A 208 -9.54 -2.29 3.19
C TRP A 208 -10.05 -3.50 2.42
N ASN A 209 -10.31 -3.24 1.14
CA ASN A 209 -10.94 -4.16 0.23
C ASN A 209 -10.10 -4.30 -1.04
N LEU A 210 -10.01 -5.52 -1.56
CA LEU A 210 -9.35 -5.83 -2.81
C LEU A 210 -10.41 -5.78 -3.91
N TYR A 211 -10.32 -4.79 -4.80
CA TYR A 211 -11.07 -4.72 -6.03
C TYR A 211 -10.35 -5.48 -7.14
N ILE A 212 -11.05 -6.33 -7.88
CA ILE A 212 -10.51 -7.16 -8.96
C ILE A 212 -11.45 -7.08 -10.16
N TYR A 213 -10.88 -6.87 -11.34
CA TYR A 213 -11.60 -6.84 -12.61
C TYR A 213 -10.76 -7.52 -13.71
N PRO A 214 -11.30 -7.82 -14.90
CA PRO A 214 -10.56 -8.53 -15.94
C PRO A 214 -9.25 -7.87 -16.40
N GLY A 215 -9.05 -6.58 -16.12
CA GLY A 215 -7.86 -5.82 -16.50
C GLY A 215 -6.86 -5.56 -15.37
N GLY A 216 -7.12 -6.00 -14.14
CA GLY A 216 -6.22 -5.78 -13.00
C GLY A 216 -6.91 -5.79 -11.64
N SER A 217 -6.26 -5.18 -10.65
CA SER A 217 -6.78 -5.05 -9.29
C SER A 217 -6.41 -3.71 -8.67
N ALA A 218 -7.03 -3.34 -7.56
CA ALA A 218 -6.68 -2.19 -6.74
C ALA A 218 -7.06 -2.46 -5.28
N VAL A 219 -6.48 -1.71 -4.34
CA VAL A 219 -6.96 -1.72 -2.95
C VAL A 219 -7.76 -0.45 -2.70
N LEU A 220 -8.96 -0.63 -2.18
CA LEU A 220 -9.91 0.42 -1.82
C LEU A 220 -10.05 0.47 -0.29
N GLY A 221 -9.97 1.66 0.30
CA GLY A 221 -10.39 1.91 1.68
C GLY A 221 -11.85 2.35 1.73
N SER A 222 -12.52 2.04 2.83
CA SER A 222 -13.87 2.52 3.14
C SER A 222 -14.08 2.69 4.64
N SER A 223 -14.91 3.65 5.04
CA SER A 223 -15.38 3.80 6.42
C SER A 223 -16.34 2.69 6.84
N ASP A 224 -17.02 2.10 5.86
CA ASP A 224 -18.10 1.13 6.07
C ASP A 224 -17.79 -0.23 5.46
N ASP A 225 -18.44 -1.26 5.99
CA ASP A 225 -18.27 -2.63 5.54
C ASP A 225 -19.01 -2.88 4.23
N LEU A 226 -18.25 -3.00 3.15
CA LEU A 226 -18.78 -3.28 1.82
C LEU A 226 -19.43 -4.67 1.67
N ASN A 227 -19.37 -5.52 2.71
CA ASN A 227 -20.01 -6.83 2.77
C ASN A 227 -21.25 -6.84 3.70
N LEU A 228 -22.04 -5.76 3.68
CA LEU A 228 -23.36 -5.71 4.32
C LEU A 228 -24.24 -6.91 3.97
N ASP A 229 -25.25 -7.18 4.80
CA ASP A 229 -26.27 -8.17 4.47
C ASP A 229 -26.80 -7.90 3.05
N PRO A 230 -26.88 -8.92 2.16
CA PRO A 230 -27.30 -8.71 0.78
C PRO A 230 -28.65 -8.00 0.65
N LYS A 231 -29.61 -8.27 1.54
CA LYS A 231 -30.92 -7.65 1.48
C LYS A 231 -30.84 -6.17 1.86
N GLU A 232 -30.10 -5.84 2.91
CA GLU A 232 -29.85 -4.46 3.31
C GLU A 232 -29.15 -3.67 2.19
N ALA A 233 -28.12 -4.25 1.57
CA ALA A 233 -27.43 -3.63 0.44
C ALA A 233 -28.36 -3.39 -0.75
N GLU A 234 -29.26 -4.32 -1.06
CA GLU A 234 -30.23 -4.18 -2.15
C GLU A 234 -31.23 -3.04 -1.93
N ASP A 235 -31.80 -2.97 -0.72
CA ASP A 235 -32.76 -1.93 -0.36
C ASP A 235 -32.12 -0.54 -0.53
N LEU A 236 -30.89 -0.37 -0.04
CA LEU A 236 -30.11 0.86 -0.15
C LEU A 236 -29.73 1.19 -1.60
N LEU A 237 -29.27 0.19 -2.38
CA LEU A 237 -28.90 0.37 -3.79
C LEU A 237 -30.09 0.84 -4.64
N LEU A 238 -31.30 0.36 -4.35
CA LEU A 238 -32.52 0.78 -5.05
C LEU A 238 -32.98 2.16 -4.59
N GLU A 239 -32.97 2.43 -3.29
CA GLU A 239 -33.38 3.70 -2.70
C GLU A 239 -32.52 4.86 -3.23
N GLU A 240 -31.20 4.67 -3.28
CA GLU A 240 -30.26 5.67 -3.80
C GLU A 240 -30.12 5.65 -5.32
N GLY A 241 -30.78 4.71 -6.00
CA GLY A 241 -30.69 4.53 -7.44
C GLY A 241 -29.27 4.19 -7.91
N MET A 242 -28.47 3.53 -7.08
CA MET A 242 -27.09 3.12 -7.36
C MET A 242 -27.01 1.83 -8.18
N ALA A 243 -28.07 1.02 -8.18
CA ALA A 243 -28.23 -0.12 -9.08
C ALA A 243 -29.68 -0.25 -9.58
N THR A 244 -29.86 -1.01 -10.65
CA THR A 244 -31.20 -1.38 -11.13
C THR A 244 -31.64 -2.73 -10.56
N GLN A 245 -32.95 -2.98 -10.47
CA GLN A 245 -33.46 -4.30 -10.08
C GLN A 245 -32.91 -5.42 -10.99
N GLU A 246 -32.79 -5.16 -12.29
CA GLU A 246 -32.23 -6.13 -13.23
C GLU A 246 -30.77 -6.47 -12.92
N GLU A 247 -29.97 -5.49 -12.52
CA GLU A 247 -28.57 -5.69 -12.13
C GLU A 247 -28.46 -6.51 -10.85
N ILE A 248 -29.28 -6.21 -9.84
CA ILE A 248 -29.39 -6.97 -8.60
C ILE A 248 -29.77 -8.43 -8.91
N ASP A 249 -30.78 -8.65 -9.72
CA ASP A 249 -31.27 -9.99 -10.07
C ASP A 249 -30.21 -10.79 -10.83
N ARG A 250 -29.47 -10.15 -11.75
CA ARG A 250 -28.32 -10.77 -12.43
C ARG A 250 -27.23 -11.18 -11.44
N ALA A 251 -26.85 -10.29 -10.52
CA ALA A 251 -25.83 -10.52 -9.51
C ALA A 251 -26.20 -11.71 -8.59
N LYS A 252 -27.44 -11.73 -8.09
CA LYS A 252 -28.01 -12.85 -7.33
C LYS A 252 -27.97 -14.17 -8.08
N LYS A 253 -28.40 -14.17 -9.34
CA LYS A 253 -28.41 -15.37 -10.20
C LYS A 253 -27.00 -15.94 -10.38
N MET A 254 -25.97 -15.09 -10.40
CA MET A 254 -24.57 -15.51 -10.49
C MET A 254 -24.01 -16.04 -9.14
N GLY A 255 -24.68 -15.72 -8.03
CA GLY A 255 -24.28 -16.06 -6.67
C GLY A 255 -23.32 -15.05 -6.04
N PHE A 256 -23.28 -13.82 -6.56
CA PHE A 256 -22.38 -12.76 -6.11
C PHE A 256 -23.20 -11.48 -5.91
N PRO A 257 -23.81 -11.29 -4.73
CA PRO A 257 -24.63 -10.11 -4.49
C PRO A 257 -23.83 -8.82 -4.69
N LEU A 258 -24.54 -7.74 -4.98
CA LEU A 258 -23.90 -6.43 -5.12
C LEU A 258 -23.32 -5.98 -3.77
N THR A 259 -22.25 -5.21 -3.83
CA THR A 259 -21.80 -4.38 -2.72
C THR A 259 -22.51 -3.03 -2.74
N TYR A 260 -22.66 -2.44 -1.57
CA TYR A 260 -23.16 -1.08 -1.40
C TYR A 260 -22.08 -0.23 -0.73
N PRO A 261 -21.37 0.62 -1.47
CA PRO A 261 -20.59 1.69 -0.88
C PRO A 261 -21.51 2.88 -0.60
N MET A 262 -21.48 3.40 0.62
CA MET A 262 -22.10 4.69 0.91
C MET A 262 -21.34 5.80 0.17
N GLY A 263 -22.05 6.57 -0.66
CA GLY A 263 -21.55 7.79 -1.33
C GLY A 263 -20.09 7.77 -1.82
N ASN A 264 -19.29 8.71 -1.31
CA ASN A 264 -17.88 8.90 -1.67
C ASN A 264 -16.91 8.10 -0.78
N ASP A 265 -17.37 7.05 -0.10
CA ASP A 265 -16.57 6.39 0.95
C ASP A 265 -15.50 5.47 0.38
N LEU A 266 -15.54 5.16 -0.92
CA LEU A 266 -14.47 4.41 -1.58
C LEU A 266 -13.28 5.31 -1.88
N VAL A 267 -12.15 4.95 -1.28
CA VAL A 267 -10.88 5.65 -1.47
C VAL A 267 -9.88 4.73 -2.15
N LEU A 268 -9.34 5.15 -3.30
CA LEU A 268 -8.25 4.43 -3.94
C LEU A 268 -6.98 4.53 -3.09
N HIS A 269 -6.57 3.40 -2.51
CA HIS A 269 -5.46 3.35 -1.56
C HIS A 269 -4.17 2.80 -2.19
N SER A 270 -4.27 1.84 -3.12
CA SER A 270 -3.12 1.40 -3.93
C SER A 270 -3.57 0.79 -5.25
N LEU A 271 -2.63 0.64 -6.17
CA LEU A 271 -2.90 0.06 -7.48
C LEU A 271 -2.84 -1.47 -7.51
N GLY A 272 -2.60 -2.13 -6.37
CA GLY A 272 -2.56 -3.57 -6.26
C GLY A 272 -2.16 -4.06 -4.87
N PHE A 273 -2.49 -5.31 -4.56
CA PHE A 273 -2.30 -5.86 -3.22
C PHE A 273 -0.84 -5.84 -2.72
N GLU A 274 0.13 -6.22 -3.55
CA GLU A 274 1.52 -6.26 -3.10
C GLU A 274 2.12 -4.86 -2.91
N GLU A 275 1.63 -3.86 -3.66
CA GLU A 275 1.98 -2.46 -3.44
C GLU A 275 1.44 -1.98 -2.09
N PHE A 276 0.14 -2.20 -1.82
CA PHE A 276 -0.47 -1.95 -0.51
C PHE A 276 0.32 -2.60 0.62
N LEU A 277 0.65 -3.89 0.48
CA LEU A 277 1.33 -4.62 1.52
C LEU A 277 2.73 -4.07 1.78
N ALA A 278 3.46 -3.70 0.74
CA ALA A 278 4.79 -3.10 0.85
C ALA A 278 4.73 -1.72 1.51
N THR A 279 3.80 -0.86 1.07
CA THR A 279 3.60 0.47 1.68
C THR A 279 3.24 0.35 3.15
N THR A 280 2.24 -0.47 3.49
CA THR A 280 1.81 -0.68 4.88
C THR A 280 2.95 -1.20 5.73
N TYR A 281 3.66 -2.24 5.27
CA TYR A 281 4.79 -2.81 6.00
C TYR A 281 5.87 -1.78 6.32
N TYR A 282 6.34 -1.03 5.32
CA TYR A 282 7.44 -0.09 5.53
C TYR A 282 7.01 1.18 6.25
N GLU A 283 5.81 1.71 6.01
CA GLU A 283 5.32 2.91 6.71
C GLU A 283 5.07 2.63 8.19
N GLU A 284 4.56 1.45 8.53
CA GLU A 284 4.40 1.00 9.92
C GLU A 284 5.77 0.82 10.59
N LEU A 285 6.76 0.25 9.88
CA LEU A 285 8.13 0.21 10.40
C LEU A 285 8.71 1.61 10.67
N ILE A 286 8.42 2.60 9.82
CA ILE A 286 8.82 3.99 10.10
C ILE A 286 8.21 4.45 11.42
N PHE A 287 6.91 4.22 11.63
CA PHE A 287 6.23 4.58 12.88
C PHE A 287 6.94 4.00 14.11
N PHE A 288 7.25 2.71 14.11
CA PHE A 288 7.95 2.06 15.24
C PHE A 288 9.38 2.60 15.43
N VAL A 289 10.12 2.89 14.36
CA VAL A 289 11.44 3.54 14.46
C VAL A 289 11.31 4.93 15.10
N MET A 290 10.30 5.72 14.70
CA MET A 290 10.04 7.04 15.28
C MET A 290 9.68 6.97 16.78
N GLY A 291 9.04 5.89 17.20
CA GLY A 291 8.75 5.60 18.62
C GLY A 291 9.97 5.13 19.43
N GLY A 292 11.11 4.89 18.79
CA GLY A 292 12.27 4.24 19.43
C GLY A 292 12.04 2.77 19.73
N GLU A 293 11.06 2.15 19.06
CA GLU A 293 10.62 0.76 19.19
C GLU A 293 11.04 -0.09 17.98
N GLY A 294 11.93 0.43 17.15
CA GLY A 294 12.45 -0.25 15.98
C GLY A 294 13.81 0.26 15.54
N GLU A 295 14.38 -0.45 14.56
CA GLU A 295 15.65 -0.11 13.93
C GLU A 295 15.47 -0.06 12.41
N VAL A 296 16.30 0.74 11.74
CA VAL A 296 16.28 0.84 10.28
C VAL A 296 16.95 -0.39 9.67
N SER A 297 16.12 -1.33 9.24
CA SER A 297 16.57 -2.49 8.46
C SER A 297 17.07 -2.06 7.06
N LYS A 298 17.80 -2.96 6.39
CA LYS A 298 18.22 -2.73 5.00
C LYS A 298 17.01 -2.47 4.09
N GLY A 299 15.96 -3.29 4.19
CA GLY A 299 14.76 -3.13 3.37
C GLY A 299 14.04 -1.80 3.63
N LEU A 300 13.97 -1.37 4.90
CA LEU A 300 13.41 -0.07 5.23
C LEU A 300 14.26 1.08 4.67
N ARG A 301 15.59 0.98 4.75
CA ARG A 301 16.48 1.97 4.13
C ARG A 301 16.28 2.05 2.62
N ASP A 302 16.21 0.91 1.95
CA ASP A 302 15.94 0.84 0.51
C ASP A 302 14.58 1.52 0.20
N TYR A 303 13.54 1.26 0.99
CA TYR A 303 12.23 1.93 0.86
C TYR A 303 12.32 3.45 1.01
N LEU A 304 13.01 3.91 2.06
CA LEU A 304 13.21 5.33 2.34
C LEU A 304 13.96 6.03 1.18
N ASP A 305 15.01 5.42 0.64
CA ASP A 305 15.81 5.98 -0.46
C ASP A 305 15.01 6.10 -1.78
N HIS A 306 14.03 5.20 -2.01
CA HIS A 306 13.18 5.23 -3.21
C HIS A 306 11.94 6.13 -3.05
N ASN A 307 11.49 6.39 -1.82
CA ASN A 307 10.20 7.05 -1.58
C ASN A 307 10.28 8.38 -0.85
N TYR A 308 11.43 8.79 -0.33
CA TYR A 308 11.57 10.05 0.40
C TYR A 308 12.64 10.94 -0.22
N ARG A 309 12.34 12.22 -0.34
CA ARG A 309 13.27 13.23 -0.82
C ARG A 309 13.82 14.05 0.34
N LYS A 310 15.14 14.22 0.34
CA LYS A 310 15.86 15.15 1.23
C LYS A 310 15.56 16.58 0.80
N LYS A 311 14.98 17.40 1.69
CA LYS A 311 14.86 18.85 1.49
C LYS A 311 15.80 19.57 2.45
N GLY A 312 16.64 20.43 1.89
CA GLY A 312 17.56 21.25 2.67
C GLY A 312 18.76 20.46 3.20
N GLY A 313 19.93 21.01 2.92
CA GLY A 313 21.23 20.55 3.40
C GLY A 313 22.19 21.73 3.40
N GLY A 314 21.71 22.88 3.90
CA GLY A 314 22.45 24.13 3.90
C GLY A 314 23.49 24.12 5.01
N LYS A 315 24.65 23.47 4.77
CA LYS A 315 25.89 23.55 5.59
C LYS A 315 25.65 23.98 7.05
N THR A 316 24.88 23.23 7.82
CA THR A 316 24.75 23.53 9.24
C THR A 316 26.08 23.12 9.88
N LYS A 317 27.00 24.09 9.99
CA LYS A 317 28.26 23.96 10.72
C LYS A 317 27.92 23.37 12.09
N ARG A 318 28.26 22.09 12.28
CA ARG A 318 28.20 21.38 13.56
C ARG A 318 28.91 22.21 14.64
N ARG A 319 28.16 23.01 15.38
CA ARG A 319 28.58 23.43 16.72
C ARG A 319 28.44 22.20 17.60
N ARG A 320 29.55 21.49 17.82
CA ARG A 320 29.70 20.48 18.86
C ARG A 320 29.11 21.03 20.17
N ARG A 321 27.90 20.62 20.54
CA ARG A 321 27.41 20.79 21.91
C ARG A 321 28.12 19.75 22.77
N SER A 322 29.18 20.19 23.44
CA SER A 322 29.81 19.42 24.51
C SER A 322 28.89 19.39 25.73
N LYS A 323 28.62 18.17 26.22
CA LYS A 323 28.40 17.77 27.63
C LYS A 323 27.40 18.56 28.51
N ARG A 324 26.44 17.80 29.07
CA ARG A 324 25.72 17.89 30.39
C ARG A 324 24.21 17.86 30.15
N SER A 325 23.39 17.09 30.86
CA SER A 325 23.51 16.48 32.19
C SER A 325 22.72 15.16 32.26
N LYS A 326 23.20 14.24 33.11
CA LYS A 326 22.44 13.09 33.59
C LYS A 326 21.19 13.61 34.33
N LEU A 327 19.99 13.45 33.78
CA LEU A 327 18.77 13.46 34.57
C LEU A 327 18.44 12.02 34.96
N LYS A 328 18.52 11.75 36.27
CA LYS A 328 18.02 10.53 36.91
C LYS A 328 16.50 10.44 36.69
N ARG A 329 16.02 9.30 36.18
CA ARG A 329 14.59 8.95 36.25
C ARG A 329 14.20 8.74 37.73
N PRO A 330 13.09 9.33 38.22
CA PRO A 330 12.55 8.95 39.51
C PRO A 330 11.84 7.61 39.42
N THR A 331 12.22 6.71 40.31
CA THR A 331 11.55 5.44 40.62
C THR A 331 10.27 5.68 41.42
N LYS A 332 9.26 4.84 41.11
CA LYS A 332 8.01 4.52 41.85
C LYS A 332 6.74 5.28 41.42
N MET A 333 5.77 4.51 40.92
CA MET A 333 4.34 4.75 41.14
C MET A 333 3.82 3.74 42.18
N PRO A 334 2.83 4.11 43.01
CA PRO A 334 2.24 3.23 44.01
C PRO A 334 1.24 2.25 43.39
N GLN A 335 1.17 1.06 43.97
CA GLN A 335 0.10 0.10 43.73
C GLN A 335 -1.18 0.58 44.41
N SER A 336 -2.30 0.43 43.70
CA SER A 336 -3.65 0.39 44.25
C SER A 336 -4.38 -0.77 43.58
#